data_AF-A0A925Z238-F1
#
_entry.id   AF-A0A925Z238-F1
#
_cell.length_a   1.000
_cell.length_b   1.000
_cell.length_c   1.000
_cell.angle_alpha   90.00
_cell.angle_beta   90.00
_cell.angle_gamma   90.00
#
_symmetry.space_group_name_H-M   'P 1'
#
loop_
_entity.id
_entity.type
_entity.pdbx_description
1 polymer ?
#
loop_
_entity_poly.entity_id
_entity_poly.type
_entity_poly.pdbx_seq_one_letter_code
_entity_poly.pdbx_strand_id
1 'polypeptide(L)'
;VYDGEQQGPEQLLREGETAMYRAKRSGADRIELFKAEMRGETDDRAQLQADLRVAVEKRQIRILYQPVLRLGDRQLAGMQVLVRWDHPKLGQLSLGEFLPLAEDLGIVGEIGGYVLERSVRQAVRWQRTLARTEDPLFVSVNLSSRHFFRQDIIQELRLIIGRETAPKGCLMLEINESLIMENPEQAIETLNLLKGLGASLCLDNFGASYSSLTYLHRLPFDMIKIDRQLLGQDNSDRAGAVVFKSIVSMARELDKYVIASGIERSDEDSYAKAIGCDYAQGFFYGEPMTEKEVLTLVQSMSKSVRRDDKRVARRREAEPVDIPEAPPAAVVIAEERPRLLSYTNGENHAPGEQPVYLLKDRMPLRQQDARSTEFYAGQIDIPPDMSDFELVAGTLDTGLPPLEGGVPEVSTIPFVKRPSRA
;
A
#
# COMPACT_ATOMS: atom_id res chain seq x y z
N VAL A 1 33.76 -3.34 19.37
CA VAL A 1 35.17 -3.18 19.79
C VAL A 1 35.11 -2.66 21.21
N TYR A 2 35.57 -3.46 22.18
CA TYR A 2 35.70 -3.03 23.59
C TYR A 2 37.14 -2.56 23.76
N ASP A 3 37.34 -1.27 24.01
CA ASP A 3 38.66 -0.67 24.17
C ASP A 3 39.05 -0.48 25.65
N GLY A 4 38.16 -0.86 26.58
CA GLY A 4 38.39 -0.81 28.02
C GLY A 4 38.04 0.54 28.65
N GLU A 5 37.56 1.51 27.87
CA GLU A 5 37.06 2.79 28.38
C GLU A 5 35.56 2.73 28.75
N GLN A 6 34.86 1.66 28.37
CA GLN A 6 33.45 1.46 28.72
C GLN A 6 33.30 1.04 30.18
N GLN A 7 32.53 1.79 30.96
CA GLN A 7 32.30 1.56 32.39
C GLN A 7 31.24 0.48 32.68
N GLY A 8 30.68 -0.15 31.65
CA GLY A 8 29.74 -1.26 31.81
C GLY A 8 29.01 -1.68 30.52
N PRO A 9 28.18 -2.73 30.59
CA PRO A 9 27.45 -3.28 29.44
C PRO A 9 26.52 -2.27 28.77
N GLU A 10 25.91 -1.37 29.56
CA GLU A 10 25.02 -0.32 29.04
C GLU A 10 25.77 0.67 28.11
N GLN A 11 27.03 0.98 28.44
CA GLN A 11 27.84 1.87 27.60
C GLN A 11 28.23 1.20 26.28
N LEU A 12 28.53 -0.10 26.31
CA LEU A 12 28.77 -0.88 25.10
C LEU A 12 27.54 -0.96 24.18
N LEU A 13 26.35 -1.12 24.76
CA LEU A 13 25.09 -1.08 24.01
C LEU A 13 24.88 0.29 23.36
N ARG A 14 25.08 1.37 24.11
CA ARG A 14 24.98 2.75 23.59
C ARG A 14 25.93 3.00 22.43
N GLU A 15 27.19 2.60 22.57
CA GLU A 15 28.20 2.76 21.53
C GLU A 15 27.86 1.92 20.29
N GLY A 16 27.34 0.70 20.47
CA GLY A 16 26.83 -0.13 19.39
C GLY A 16 25.65 0.49 18.66
N GLU A 17 24.70 1.08 19.39
CA GLU A 17 23.57 1.81 18.83
C GLU A 17 24.04 3.02 18.02
N THR A 18 24.96 3.85 18.55
CA THR A 18 25.51 5.00 17.83
C THR A 18 26.13 4.60 16.50
N ALA A 19 26.92 3.51 16.48
CA ALA A 19 27.47 2.97 15.23
C ALA A 19 26.36 2.53 14.26
N MET A 20 25.32 1.84 14.74
CA MET A 20 24.15 1.47 13.93
C MET A 20 23.41 2.68 13.36
N TYR A 21 23.26 3.78 14.11
CA TYR A 21 22.66 5.01 13.56
C TYR A 21 23.51 5.62 12.46
N ARG A 22 24.83 5.68 12.65
CA ARG A 22 25.73 6.21 11.62
C ARG A 22 25.69 5.34 10.36
N ALA A 23 25.54 4.02 10.52
CA ALA A 23 25.30 3.11 9.42
C ALA A 23 24.00 3.48 8.68
N LYS A 24 22.86 3.59 9.38
CA LYS A 24 21.57 3.99 8.78
C LYS A 24 21.64 5.32 8.04
N ARG A 25 22.27 6.33 8.65
CA ARG A 25 22.36 7.69 8.09
C ARG A 25 23.24 7.75 6.85
N SER A 26 24.24 6.89 6.77
CA SER A 26 25.16 6.89 5.63
C SER A 26 24.58 6.12 4.43
N GLY A 27 23.52 5.31 4.63
CA GLY A 27 22.75 4.60 3.60
C GLY A 27 22.48 3.13 3.96
N ALA A 28 21.58 2.47 3.21
CA ALA A 28 21.21 1.07 3.46
C ALA A 28 22.40 0.09 3.26
N ASP A 29 22.26 -1.10 3.86
CA ASP A 29 23.16 -2.26 3.73
C ASP A 29 24.64 -1.97 4.05
N ARG A 30 24.90 -1.43 5.25
CA ARG A 30 26.28 -1.21 5.72
C ARG A 30 26.47 -1.54 7.18
N ILE A 31 27.72 -1.85 7.51
CA ILE A 31 28.17 -2.10 8.87
C ILE A 31 29.12 -0.96 9.25
N GLU A 32 28.85 -0.29 10.37
CA GLU A 32 29.75 0.68 10.96
C GLU A 32 30.29 0.14 12.28
N LEU A 33 31.58 0.33 12.51
CA LEU A 33 32.22 0.05 13.78
C LEU A 33 32.25 1.31 14.61
N PHE A 34 31.99 1.17 15.91
CA PHE A 34 32.13 2.28 16.83
C PHE A 34 33.57 2.83 16.85
N LYS A 35 33.71 4.15 16.71
CA LYS A 35 34.98 4.89 16.80
C LYS A 35 34.86 5.93 17.91
N ALA A 36 35.92 6.21 18.65
CA ALA A 36 35.90 7.20 19.74
C ALA A 36 35.38 8.59 19.31
N GLU A 37 35.60 8.97 18.05
CA GLU A 37 35.05 10.18 17.41
C GLU A 37 33.51 10.24 17.42
N MET A 38 32.84 9.07 17.45
CA MET A 38 31.38 8.96 17.55
C MET A 38 30.86 9.28 18.95
N ARG A 39 31.71 9.37 20.00
CA ARG A 39 31.22 9.73 21.34
C ARG A 39 30.58 11.13 21.37
N GLY A 40 31.08 12.05 20.54
CA GLY A 40 30.47 13.38 20.34
C GLY A 40 29.08 13.34 19.69
N GLU A 41 28.76 12.27 18.94
CA GLU A 41 27.42 12.06 18.38
C GLU A 41 26.37 11.75 19.47
N THR A 42 26.81 11.35 20.67
CA THR A 42 25.93 11.10 21.82
C THR A 42 25.35 12.40 22.40
N ASP A 43 26.16 13.46 22.46
CA ASP A 43 25.69 14.81 22.82
C ASP A 43 24.76 15.38 21.73
N ASP A 44 25.07 15.11 20.46
CA ASP A 44 24.18 15.43 19.33
C ASP A 44 22.85 14.68 19.43
N ARG A 45 22.82 13.43 19.92
CA ARG A 45 21.59 12.65 20.11
C ARG A 45 20.68 13.26 21.17
N ALA A 46 21.22 13.63 22.33
CA ALA A 46 20.44 14.26 23.40
C ALA A 46 19.86 15.61 22.94
N GLN A 47 20.65 16.40 22.22
CA GLN A 47 20.18 17.64 21.61
C GLN A 47 19.08 17.37 20.57
N LEU A 48 19.26 16.36 19.72
CA LEU A 48 18.28 15.99 18.70
C LEU A 48 16.97 15.49 19.33
N GLN A 49 17.03 14.77 20.45
CA GLN A 49 15.85 14.40 21.23
C GLN A 49 15.11 15.63 21.78
N ALA A 50 15.84 16.59 22.35
CA ALA A 50 15.26 17.84 22.81
C ALA A 50 14.60 18.63 21.65
N ASP A 51 15.27 18.70 20.50
CA ASP A 51 14.77 19.36 19.31
C ASP A 51 13.51 18.67 18.75
N LEU A 52 13.45 17.33 18.76
CA LEU A 52 12.29 16.55 18.29
C LEU A 52 11.05 16.80 19.15
N ARG A 53 11.21 16.95 20.46
CA ARG A 53 10.09 17.27 21.36
C ARG A 53 9.45 18.61 21.00
N VAL A 54 10.28 19.59 20.66
CA VAL A 54 9.86 20.93 20.24
C VAL A 54 9.33 20.91 18.78
N ALA A 55 9.78 19.98 17.95
CA ALA A 55 9.42 19.89 16.54
C ALA A 55 7.91 19.71 16.30
N VAL A 56 7.25 18.92 17.16
CA VAL A 56 5.79 18.69 17.11
C VAL A 56 5.04 20.00 17.33
N GLU A 57 5.42 20.75 18.37
CA GLU A 57 4.82 22.05 18.70
C GLU A 57 5.11 23.13 17.63
N LYS A 58 6.34 23.14 17.10
CA LYS A 58 6.79 24.12 16.10
C LYS A 58 6.41 23.79 14.66
N ARG A 59 5.56 22.78 14.42
CA ARG A 59 5.12 22.35 13.08
C ARG A 59 6.30 22.01 12.15
N GLN A 60 7.36 21.44 12.71
CA GLN A 60 8.53 20.96 11.95
C GLN A 60 8.32 19.53 11.44
N ILE A 61 7.28 18.84 11.92
CA ILE A 61 6.84 17.56 11.37
C ILE A 61 5.99 17.83 10.12
N ARG A 62 6.59 17.57 8.95
CA ARG A 62 5.98 17.70 7.63
C ARG A 62 5.38 16.37 7.20
N ILE A 63 4.19 16.45 6.60
CA ILE A 63 3.48 15.31 6.02
C ILE A 63 3.55 15.44 4.49
N LEU A 64 4.03 14.38 3.86
CA LEU A 64 4.05 14.21 2.41
C LEU A 64 3.15 13.03 2.03
N TYR A 65 2.74 13.00 0.77
CA TYR A 65 1.74 12.07 0.26
C TYR A 65 2.22 11.46 -1.05
N GLN A 66 2.42 10.16 -1.07
CA GLN A 66 2.82 9.43 -2.26
C GLN A 66 1.61 8.76 -2.93
N PRO A 67 1.44 8.88 -4.26
CA PRO A 67 0.32 8.26 -4.97
C PRO A 67 0.28 6.74 -4.86
N VAL A 68 -0.93 6.20 -4.73
CA VAL A 68 -1.25 4.78 -4.91
C VAL A 68 -2.27 4.67 -6.04
N LEU A 69 -1.95 3.87 -7.06
CA LEU A 69 -2.77 3.75 -8.27
C LEU A 69 -3.40 2.36 -8.36
N ARG A 70 -4.60 2.28 -8.92
CA ARG A 70 -5.21 1.01 -9.35
C ARG A 70 -4.62 0.62 -10.70
N LEU A 71 -4.05 -0.58 -10.80
CA LEU A 71 -3.35 -1.04 -12.02
C LEU A 71 -4.30 -1.36 -13.19
N GLY A 72 -5.54 -1.74 -12.87
CA GLY A 72 -6.57 -2.08 -13.86
C GLY A 72 -6.91 -0.91 -14.78
N ASP A 73 -7.27 0.23 -14.20
CA ASP A 73 -7.75 1.44 -14.90
C ASP A 73 -6.77 2.62 -14.85
N ARG A 74 -5.64 2.48 -14.12
CA ARG A 74 -4.64 3.53 -13.87
C ARG A 74 -5.18 4.76 -13.16
N GLN A 75 -6.26 4.61 -12.39
CA GLN A 75 -6.78 5.70 -11.58
C GLN A 75 -6.03 5.85 -10.27
N LEU A 76 -5.94 7.09 -9.79
CA LEU A 76 -5.49 7.39 -8.44
C LEU A 76 -6.52 6.81 -7.45
N ALA A 77 -6.08 5.84 -6.65
CA ALA A 77 -6.89 5.15 -5.65
C ALA A 77 -6.71 5.76 -4.26
N GLY A 78 -5.49 6.19 -3.94
CA GLY A 78 -5.20 6.79 -2.65
C GLY A 78 -3.83 7.42 -2.55
N MET A 79 -3.47 7.81 -1.33
CA MET A 79 -2.21 8.47 -1.01
C MET A 79 -1.60 7.84 0.24
N GLN A 80 -0.36 7.35 0.18
CA GLN A 80 0.37 6.95 1.39
C GLN A 80 0.99 8.17 2.07
N VAL A 81 0.80 8.27 3.37
CA VAL A 81 1.38 9.31 4.21
C VAL A 81 2.82 8.95 4.58
N LEU A 82 3.70 9.90 4.30
CA LEU A 82 5.10 9.84 4.64
C LEU A 82 5.45 11.04 5.52
N VAL A 83 6.10 10.75 6.65
CA VAL A 83 6.48 11.79 7.62
C VAL A 83 7.93 12.19 7.37
N ARG A 84 8.18 13.50 7.46
CA ARG A 84 9.50 14.12 7.42
C ARG A 84 9.63 15.10 8.57
N TRP A 85 10.84 15.24 9.11
CA TRP A 85 11.14 16.27 10.09
C TRP A 85 12.06 17.32 9.45
N ASP A 86 11.54 18.53 9.26
CA ASP A 86 12.30 19.66 8.77
C ASP A 86 13.14 20.25 9.93
N HIS A 87 14.31 19.67 10.16
CA HIS A 87 15.23 20.10 11.20
C HIS A 87 15.98 21.39 10.79
N PRO A 88 16.02 22.44 11.63
CA PRO A 88 16.66 23.73 11.29
C PRO A 88 18.13 23.63 10.85
N LYS A 89 18.92 22.77 11.50
CA LYS A 89 20.34 22.54 11.20
C LYS A 89 20.61 21.38 10.24
N LEU A 90 19.96 20.23 10.43
CA LEU A 90 20.25 18.98 9.69
C LEU A 90 19.48 18.86 8.37
N GLY A 91 18.57 19.79 8.07
CA GLY A 91 17.71 19.69 6.91
C GLY A 91 16.57 18.69 7.14
N GLN A 92 16.12 18.04 6.08
CA GLN A 92 14.97 17.15 6.16
C GLN A 92 15.40 15.74 6.58
N LEU A 93 14.87 15.27 7.71
CA LEU A 93 15.08 13.92 8.22
C LEU A 93 13.87 13.03 7.90
N SER A 94 14.14 11.81 7.49
CA SER A 94 13.15 10.76 7.24
C SER A 94 12.63 10.13 8.53
N LEU A 95 11.46 9.48 8.44
CA LEU A 95 10.90 8.75 9.58
C LEU A 95 11.89 7.70 10.14
N GLY A 96 12.64 7.00 9.29
CA GLY A 96 13.64 6.02 9.74
C GLY A 96 14.80 6.63 10.54
N GLU A 97 15.09 7.92 10.34
CA GLU A 97 16.16 8.63 11.06
C GLU A 97 15.71 9.12 12.44
N PHE A 98 14.45 9.59 12.58
CA PHE A 98 13.98 10.17 13.85
C PHE A 98 13.00 9.30 14.64
N LEU A 99 12.38 8.28 14.05
CA LEU A 99 11.47 7.37 14.76
C LEU A 99 12.11 6.76 16.00
N PRO A 100 13.36 6.28 15.96
CA PRO A 100 13.96 5.72 17.16
C PRO A 100 14.18 6.75 18.28
N LEU A 101 14.39 8.02 17.92
CA LEU A 101 14.45 9.11 18.91
C LEU A 101 13.08 9.35 19.54
N ALA A 102 12.01 9.28 18.74
CA ALA A 102 10.63 9.38 19.23
C ALA A 102 10.27 8.22 20.16
N GLU A 103 10.78 7.01 19.89
CA GLU A 103 10.60 5.82 20.73
C GLU A 103 11.26 5.98 22.10
N ASP A 104 12.51 6.45 22.13
CA ASP A 104 13.23 6.75 23.38
C ASP A 104 12.52 7.82 24.22
N LEU A 105 11.98 8.84 23.55
CA LEU A 105 11.25 9.93 24.18
C LEU A 105 9.82 9.56 24.62
N GLY A 106 9.30 8.42 24.14
CA GLY A 106 7.91 8.01 24.39
C GLY A 106 6.86 8.86 23.65
N ILE A 107 7.24 9.65 22.64
CA ILE A 107 6.35 10.59 21.94
C ILE A 107 5.80 10.05 20.61
N VAL A 108 6.06 8.77 20.28
CA VAL A 108 5.57 8.14 19.04
C VAL A 108 4.06 8.28 18.89
N GLY A 109 3.31 8.09 19.98
CA GLY A 109 1.85 8.22 19.98
C GLY A 109 1.37 9.65 19.75
N GLU A 110 2.10 10.67 20.23
CA GLU A 110 1.77 12.08 19.99
C GLU A 110 1.98 12.45 18.53
N ILE A 111 3.10 12.01 17.95
CA ILE A 111 3.39 12.19 16.52
C ILE A 111 2.35 11.45 15.67
N GLY A 112 2.03 10.20 16.03
CA GLY A 112 1.03 9.39 15.34
C GLY A 112 -0.35 10.04 15.34
N GLY A 113 -0.81 10.54 16.49
CA GLY A 113 -2.08 11.25 16.60
C GLY A 113 -2.13 12.52 15.75
N TYR A 114 -1.06 13.33 15.79
CA TYR A 114 -0.92 14.51 14.93
C TYR A 114 -0.99 14.15 13.43
N VAL A 115 -0.29 13.09 13.03
CA VAL A 115 -0.26 12.63 11.63
C VAL A 115 -1.63 12.12 11.21
N LEU A 116 -2.31 11.31 12.03
CA LEU A 116 -3.65 10.79 11.75
C LEU A 116 -4.68 11.92 11.60
N GLU A 117 -4.75 12.85 12.55
CA GLU A 117 -5.71 13.95 12.52
C GLU A 117 -5.54 14.80 11.24
N ARG A 118 -4.28 15.15 10.92
CA ARG A 118 -3.96 15.93 9.73
C ARG A 118 -4.28 15.20 8.43
N SER A 119 -3.93 13.93 8.36
CA SER A 119 -4.13 13.10 7.16
C SER A 119 -5.61 12.89 6.86
N VAL A 120 -6.43 12.56 7.87
CA VAL A 120 -7.88 12.38 7.72
C VAL A 120 -8.56 13.68 7.30
N ARG A 121 -8.22 14.80 7.95
CA ARG A 121 -8.75 16.12 7.58
C ARG A 121 -8.44 16.45 6.12
N GLN A 122 -7.20 16.18 5.69
CA GLN A 122 -6.77 16.48 4.34
C GLN A 122 -7.43 15.57 3.31
N ALA A 123 -7.61 14.29 3.64
CA ALA A 123 -8.35 13.34 2.80
C ALA A 123 -9.81 13.80 2.58
N VAL A 124 -10.53 14.14 3.65
CA VAL A 124 -11.90 14.67 3.56
C VAL A 124 -11.98 15.91 2.65
N ARG A 125 -10.98 16.81 2.73
CA ARG A 125 -10.90 17.98 1.85
C ARG A 125 -10.73 17.61 0.38
N TRP A 126 -9.91 16.59 0.08
CA TRP A 126 -9.77 16.09 -1.29
C TRP A 126 -11.07 15.44 -1.79
N GLN A 127 -11.77 14.67 -0.96
CA GLN A 127 -13.05 14.06 -1.35
C GLN A 127 -14.10 15.09 -1.75
N ARG A 128 -14.22 16.18 -0.97
CA ARG A 128 -15.13 17.29 -1.28
C ARG A 128 -14.83 17.94 -2.64
N THR A 129 -13.58 17.84 -3.10
CA THR A 129 -13.15 18.36 -4.40
C THR A 129 -13.41 17.37 -5.54
N LEU A 130 -13.21 16.07 -5.30
CA LEU A 130 -13.44 15.01 -6.30
C LEU A 130 -14.93 14.69 -6.52
N ALA A 131 -15.77 14.89 -5.50
CA ALA A 131 -17.19 14.48 -5.51
C ALA A 131 -17.41 12.99 -5.83
N ARG A 132 -16.44 12.12 -5.51
CA ARG A 132 -16.55 10.66 -5.60
C ARG A 132 -17.26 10.13 -4.36
N THR A 133 -18.41 9.51 -4.55
CA THR A 133 -19.21 8.97 -3.42
C THR A 133 -19.04 7.46 -3.27
N GLU A 134 -18.87 6.73 -4.37
CA GLU A 134 -18.80 5.26 -4.38
C GLU A 134 -17.36 4.71 -4.27
N ASP A 135 -16.36 5.50 -4.68
CA ASP A 135 -14.94 5.13 -4.66
C ASP A 135 -14.10 6.27 -4.04
N PRO A 136 -14.13 6.40 -2.69
CA PRO A 136 -13.42 7.45 -1.99
C PRO A 136 -11.91 7.28 -2.13
N LEU A 137 -11.20 8.36 -2.50
CA LEU A 137 -9.75 8.45 -2.40
C LEU A 137 -9.27 8.18 -0.96
N PHE A 138 -8.56 7.08 -0.72
CA PHE A 138 -8.08 6.77 0.62
C PHE A 138 -6.77 7.51 0.96
N VAL A 139 -6.54 7.73 2.25
CA VAL A 139 -5.24 8.10 2.79
C VAL A 139 -4.73 6.96 3.68
N SER A 140 -3.53 6.48 3.39
CA SER A 140 -2.91 5.37 4.13
C SER A 140 -1.90 5.91 5.14
N VAL A 141 -2.06 5.54 6.41
CA VAL A 141 -1.20 5.98 7.52
C VAL A 141 -0.60 4.77 8.23
N ASN A 142 0.72 4.79 8.41
CA ASN A 142 1.42 3.77 9.19
C ASN A 142 1.09 3.89 10.68
N LEU A 143 0.71 2.77 11.29
CA LEU A 143 0.42 2.69 12.71
C LEU A 143 1.53 1.90 13.41
N SER A 144 2.26 2.57 14.30
CA SER A 144 3.34 1.93 15.05
C SER A 144 2.80 0.96 16.11
N SER A 145 3.64 0.03 16.55
CA SER A 145 3.31 -0.93 17.62
C SER A 145 2.83 -0.26 18.90
N ARG A 146 3.58 0.75 19.34
CA ARG A 146 3.25 1.53 20.53
C ARG A 146 1.93 2.27 20.40
N HIS A 147 1.57 2.74 19.20
CA HIS A 147 0.30 3.43 18.99
C HIS A 147 -0.87 2.45 18.85
N PHE A 148 -0.65 1.30 18.21
CA PHE A 148 -1.64 0.25 18.04
C PHE A 148 -2.12 -0.35 19.37
N PHE A 149 -1.21 -0.58 20.33
CA PHE A 149 -1.56 -1.14 21.64
C PHE A 149 -1.94 -0.11 22.70
N ARG A 150 -2.06 1.17 22.35
CA ARG A 150 -2.56 2.18 23.28
C ARG A 150 -4.03 1.93 23.61
N GLN A 151 -4.37 2.01 24.89
CA GLN A 151 -5.73 1.77 25.36
C GLN A 151 -6.76 2.76 24.77
N ASP A 152 -6.32 3.95 24.36
CA ASP A 152 -7.17 5.02 23.85
C ASP A 152 -7.24 5.10 22.31
N ILE A 153 -6.54 4.23 21.56
CA ILE A 153 -6.49 4.30 20.08
C ILE A 153 -7.87 4.26 19.42
N ILE A 154 -8.76 3.40 19.93
CA ILE A 154 -10.13 3.27 19.40
C ILE A 154 -10.92 4.55 19.63
N GLN A 155 -10.74 5.22 20.77
CA GLN A 155 -11.42 6.49 21.06
C GLN A 155 -10.83 7.64 20.26
N GLU A 156 -9.50 7.69 20.14
CA GLU A 156 -8.80 8.67 19.32
C GLU A 156 -9.27 8.62 17.86
N LEU A 157 -9.28 7.44 17.24
CA LEU A 157 -9.73 7.28 15.86
C LEU A 157 -11.23 7.56 15.68
N ARG A 158 -12.06 7.16 16.64
CA ARG A 158 -13.49 7.50 16.64
C ARG A 158 -13.69 9.02 16.62
N LEU A 159 -12.93 9.75 17.43
CA LEU A 159 -12.98 11.21 17.47
C LEU A 159 -12.50 11.84 16.17
N ILE A 160 -11.39 11.36 15.61
CA ILE A 160 -10.83 11.89 14.35
C ILE A 160 -11.80 11.65 13.17
N ILE A 161 -12.25 10.41 12.99
CA ILE A 161 -13.18 10.02 11.92
C ILE A 161 -14.52 10.77 12.06
N GLY A 162 -15.06 10.82 13.29
CA GLY A 162 -16.34 11.47 13.57
C GLY A 162 -16.30 12.98 13.39
N ARG A 163 -15.25 13.66 13.89
CA ARG A 163 -15.11 15.12 13.80
C ARG A 163 -15.00 15.61 12.36
N GLU A 164 -14.25 14.89 11.54
CA GLU A 164 -14.04 15.26 10.14
C GLU A 164 -15.15 14.71 9.22
N THR A 165 -16.10 13.92 9.74
CA THR A 165 -17.13 13.20 8.96
C THR A 165 -16.50 12.41 7.81
N ALA A 166 -15.44 11.66 8.11
CA ALA A 166 -14.70 10.93 7.09
C ALA A 166 -15.57 9.79 6.50
N PRO A 167 -15.68 9.68 5.15
CA PRO A 167 -16.35 8.55 4.52
C PRO A 167 -15.69 7.23 4.91
N LYS A 168 -16.49 6.15 4.95
CA LYS A 168 -15.96 4.79 5.14
C LYS A 168 -14.91 4.49 4.07
N GLY A 169 -13.79 3.90 4.48
CA GLY A 169 -12.66 3.58 3.59
C GLY A 169 -11.78 4.76 3.20
N CYS A 170 -12.09 5.98 3.65
CA CYS A 170 -11.23 7.16 3.42
C CYS A 170 -9.92 7.09 4.21
N LEU A 171 -9.92 6.47 5.39
CA LEU A 171 -8.71 6.20 6.17
C LEU A 171 -8.34 4.73 6.01
N MET A 172 -7.09 4.49 5.62
CA MET A 172 -6.45 3.18 5.63
C MET A 172 -5.33 3.17 6.66
N LEU A 173 -5.29 2.13 7.49
CA LEU A 173 -4.23 1.93 8.47
C LEU A 173 -3.29 0.84 7.97
N GLU A 174 -2.01 1.16 7.84
CA GLU A 174 -0.93 0.22 7.54
C GLU A 174 -0.37 -0.32 8.85
N ILE A 175 -0.43 -1.63 9.04
CA ILE A 175 0.06 -2.34 10.23
C ILE A 175 1.10 -3.37 9.78
N ASN A 176 2.28 -3.33 10.38
CA ASN A 176 3.36 -4.26 10.06
C ASN A 176 3.00 -5.70 10.47
N GLU A 177 3.39 -6.69 9.66
CA GLU A 177 3.22 -8.11 9.96
C GLU A 177 3.83 -8.51 11.32
N SER A 178 5.06 -8.07 11.61
CA SER A 178 5.77 -8.48 12.83
C SER A 178 5.01 -8.11 14.10
N LEU A 179 4.41 -6.93 14.12
CA LEU A 179 3.58 -6.42 15.21
C LEU A 179 2.37 -7.31 15.51
N ILE A 180 1.70 -7.80 14.46
CA ILE A 180 0.53 -8.66 14.63
C ILE A 180 0.93 -10.00 15.24
N MET A 181 2.10 -10.51 14.85
CA MET A 181 2.59 -11.81 15.29
C MET A 181 3.09 -11.80 16.75
N GLU A 182 3.33 -10.63 17.36
CA GLU A 182 3.65 -10.53 18.80
C GLU A 182 2.48 -11.00 19.67
N ASN A 183 1.25 -10.62 19.32
CA ASN A 183 0.03 -11.07 20.01
C ASN A 183 -1.18 -11.12 19.06
N PRO A 184 -1.37 -12.23 18.32
CA PRO A 184 -2.34 -12.29 17.22
C PRO A 184 -3.79 -12.19 17.69
N GLU A 185 -4.14 -12.76 18.84
CA GLU A 185 -5.53 -12.72 19.34
C GLU A 185 -5.92 -11.29 19.75
N GLN A 186 -5.06 -10.59 20.49
CA GLN A 186 -5.27 -9.18 20.83
C GLN A 186 -5.28 -8.28 19.59
N ALA A 187 -4.42 -8.57 18.61
CA ALA A 187 -4.40 -7.85 17.35
C ALA A 187 -5.72 -8.03 16.58
N ILE A 188 -6.26 -9.25 16.48
CA ILE A 188 -7.54 -9.53 15.82
C ILE A 188 -8.68 -8.72 16.47
N GLU A 189 -8.77 -8.69 17.80
CA GLU A 189 -9.78 -7.89 18.51
C GLU A 189 -9.68 -6.41 18.15
N THR A 190 -8.46 -5.86 18.21
CA THR A 190 -8.19 -4.46 17.92
C THR A 190 -8.51 -4.12 16.47
N LEU A 191 -8.08 -4.95 15.51
CA LEU A 191 -8.34 -4.77 14.09
C LEU A 191 -9.85 -4.79 13.78
N ASN A 192 -10.62 -5.68 14.42
CA ASN A 192 -12.08 -5.70 14.27
C ASN A 192 -12.74 -4.41 14.78
N LEU A 193 -12.27 -3.88 15.92
CA LEU A 193 -12.75 -2.60 16.44
C LEU A 193 -12.43 -1.45 15.48
N LEU A 194 -11.21 -1.41 14.92
CA LEU A 194 -10.80 -0.41 13.94
C LEU A 194 -11.65 -0.47 12.67
N LYS A 195 -11.94 -1.67 12.15
CA LYS A 195 -12.87 -1.84 11.03
C LYS A 195 -14.29 -1.39 11.36
N GLY A 196 -14.75 -1.65 12.57
CA GLY A 196 -16.05 -1.19 13.06
C GLY A 196 -16.20 0.33 13.04
N LEU A 197 -15.10 1.09 13.10
CA LEU A 197 -15.09 2.55 12.95
C LEU A 197 -15.14 3.04 11.50
N GLY A 198 -15.02 2.13 10.52
CA GLY A 198 -15.05 2.44 9.10
C GLY A 198 -13.67 2.68 8.46
N ALA A 199 -12.58 2.40 9.17
CA ALA A 199 -11.24 2.38 8.59
C ALA A 199 -11.01 1.12 7.75
N SER A 200 -10.26 1.25 6.67
CA SER A 200 -9.69 0.12 5.93
C SER A 200 -8.37 -0.31 6.57
N LEU A 201 -8.01 -1.58 6.43
CA LEU A 201 -6.80 -2.13 7.02
C LEU A 201 -5.88 -2.70 5.95
N CYS A 202 -4.61 -2.36 6.02
CA CYS A 202 -3.55 -2.86 5.16
C CYS A 202 -2.46 -3.56 5.98
N LEU A 203 -2.12 -4.79 5.60
CA LEU A 203 -0.99 -5.54 6.15
C LEU A 203 0.28 -5.10 5.43
N ASP A 204 1.22 -4.50 6.16
CA ASP A 204 2.47 -3.95 5.60
C ASP A 204 3.68 -4.88 5.82
N ASN A 205 4.63 -4.80 4.88
CA ASN A 205 5.87 -5.61 4.83
C ASN A 205 5.63 -7.13 4.88
N PHE A 206 4.53 -7.61 4.27
CA PHE A 206 4.21 -9.02 4.28
C PHE A 206 5.29 -9.87 3.58
N GLY A 207 5.79 -10.89 4.27
CA GLY A 207 6.80 -11.81 3.74
C GLY A 207 8.25 -11.39 3.93
N ALA A 208 8.53 -10.28 4.64
CA ALA A 208 9.88 -9.79 4.89
C ALA A 208 10.59 -10.45 6.10
N SER A 209 9.86 -11.07 7.04
CA SER A 209 10.47 -11.57 8.29
C SER A 209 9.75 -12.77 8.89
N TYR A 210 8.41 -12.74 8.92
CA TYR A 210 7.56 -13.79 9.46
C TYR A 210 6.61 -14.27 8.36
N SER A 211 5.97 -15.43 8.57
CA SER A 211 4.90 -15.90 7.69
C SER A 211 3.62 -16.00 8.50
N SER A 212 2.79 -14.96 8.45
CA SER A 212 1.46 -14.89 9.05
C SER A 212 0.43 -15.78 8.35
N LEU A 213 0.84 -16.66 7.43
CA LEU A 213 -0.04 -17.49 6.60
C LEU A 213 -1.13 -18.22 7.42
N THR A 214 -0.75 -18.76 8.58
CA THR A 214 -1.69 -19.46 9.47
C THR A 214 -2.78 -18.52 10.03
N TYR A 215 -2.47 -17.26 10.28
CA TYR A 215 -3.41 -16.27 10.83
C TYR A 215 -4.06 -15.39 9.77
N LEU A 216 -3.51 -15.34 8.56
CA LEU A 216 -3.93 -14.42 7.50
C LEU A 216 -5.43 -14.54 7.17
N HIS A 217 -5.97 -15.77 7.20
CA HIS A 217 -7.40 -16.01 6.98
C HIS A 217 -8.32 -15.48 8.10
N ARG A 218 -7.79 -15.27 9.31
CA ARG A 218 -8.52 -14.72 10.47
C ARG A 218 -8.38 -13.21 10.59
N LEU A 219 -7.33 -12.64 10.01
CA LEU A 219 -7.04 -11.23 10.12
C LEU A 219 -7.98 -10.42 9.21
N PRO A 220 -8.67 -9.40 9.73
CA PRO A 220 -9.70 -8.70 8.99
C PRO A 220 -9.11 -7.62 8.05
N PHE A 221 -7.96 -7.88 7.41
CA PHE A 221 -7.37 -6.95 6.45
C PHE A 221 -8.21 -6.83 5.17
N ASP A 222 -8.11 -5.67 4.52
CA ASP A 222 -8.67 -5.41 3.19
C ASP A 222 -7.59 -5.55 2.11
N MET A 223 -6.35 -5.19 2.45
CA MET A 223 -5.23 -5.15 1.53
C MET A 223 -3.96 -5.74 2.13
N ILE A 224 -3.11 -6.31 1.28
CA ILE A 224 -1.76 -6.76 1.61
C ILE A 224 -0.79 -5.94 0.77
N LYS A 225 0.19 -5.32 1.43
CA LYS A 225 1.24 -4.55 0.79
C LYS A 225 2.52 -5.39 0.74
N ILE A 226 3.06 -5.52 -0.46
CA ILE A 226 4.24 -6.34 -0.74
C ILE A 226 5.40 -5.41 -1.09
N ASP A 227 6.54 -5.63 -0.45
CA ASP A 227 7.74 -4.83 -0.65
C ASP A 227 8.41 -5.11 -2.01
N ARG A 228 9.10 -4.10 -2.53
CA ARG A 228 9.88 -4.15 -3.78
C ARG A 228 10.91 -5.28 -3.79
N GLN A 229 11.43 -5.70 -2.64
CA GLN A 229 12.38 -6.82 -2.56
C GLN A 229 11.82 -8.13 -3.14
N LEU A 230 10.50 -8.29 -3.20
CA LEU A 230 9.85 -9.45 -3.80
C LEU A 230 9.45 -9.22 -5.27
N LEU A 231 9.46 -7.97 -5.75
CA LEU A 231 9.33 -7.65 -7.18
C LEU A 231 10.65 -8.00 -7.86
N GLY A 232 10.77 -9.26 -8.31
CA GLY A 232 12.00 -9.82 -8.90
C GLY A 232 12.70 -8.84 -9.83
N GLN A 233 13.86 -8.33 -9.39
CA GLN A 233 14.50 -7.18 -10.02
C GLN A 233 15.32 -7.52 -11.26
N ASP A 234 15.59 -8.82 -11.49
CA ASP A 234 16.39 -9.31 -12.60
C ASP A 234 15.97 -10.73 -12.98
N ASN A 235 16.25 -11.15 -14.21
CA ASN A 235 16.08 -12.55 -14.69
C ASN A 235 16.76 -13.61 -13.79
N SER A 236 17.62 -13.19 -12.85
CA SER A 236 18.31 -14.01 -11.87
C SER A 236 17.48 -14.31 -10.61
N ASP A 237 16.50 -13.49 -10.22
CA ASP A 237 15.70 -13.70 -9.01
C ASP A 237 14.33 -14.31 -9.31
N ARG A 238 14.37 -15.52 -9.87
CA ARG A 238 13.16 -16.34 -10.07
C ARG A 238 12.45 -16.64 -8.76
N ALA A 239 13.16 -16.68 -7.64
CA ALA A 239 12.58 -17.01 -6.35
C ALA A 239 11.66 -15.87 -5.87
N GLY A 240 12.14 -14.62 -5.87
CA GLY A 240 11.34 -13.44 -5.52
C GLY A 240 10.08 -13.33 -6.39
N ALA A 241 10.22 -13.48 -7.70
CA ALA A 241 9.12 -13.50 -8.67
C ALA A 241 8.06 -14.57 -8.37
N VAL A 242 8.48 -15.80 -8.05
CA VAL A 242 7.56 -16.89 -7.67
C VAL A 242 6.86 -16.59 -6.35
N VAL A 243 7.56 -16.05 -5.36
CA VAL A 243 6.99 -15.65 -4.07
C VAL A 243 5.94 -14.55 -4.29
N PHE A 244 6.27 -13.49 -5.02
CA PHE A 244 5.34 -12.40 -5.33
C PHE A 244 4.07 -12.92 -6.01
N LYS A 245 4.21 -13.74 -7.05
CA LYS A 245 3.06 -14.36 -7.73
C LYS A 245 2.22 -15.20 -6.78
N SER A 246 2.85 -15.99 -5.91
CA SER A 246 2.15 -16.84 -4.94
C SER A 246 1.37 -16.03 -3.92
N ILE A 247 1.96 -14.94 -3.42
CA ILE A 247 1.29 -14.03 -2.49
C ILE A 247 0.09 -13.35 -3.17
N VAL A 248 0.23 -12.89 -4.42
CA VAL A 248 -0.88 -12.28 -5.16
C VAL A 248 -2.02 -13.27 -5.36
N SER A 249 -1.72 -14.51 -5.78
CA SER A 249 -2.75 -15.54 -5.93
C SER A 249 -3.46 -15.83 -4.62
N MET A 250 -2.72 -16.03 -3.54
CA MET A 250 -3.28 -16.30 -2.21
C MET A 250 -4.15 -15.14 -1.71
N ALA A 251 -3.68 -13.89 -1.85
CA ALA A 251 -4.46 -12.73 -1.43
C ALA A 251 -5.82 -12.69 -2.12
N ARG A 252 -5.86 -12.97 -3.43
CA ARG A 252 -7.10 -13.05 -4.20
C ARG A 252 -8.02 -14.18 -3.74
N GLU A 253 -7.48 -15.36 -3.42
CA GLU A 253 -8.25 -16.48 -2.86
C GLU A 253 -8.84 -16.18 -1.47
N LEU A 254 -8.25 -15.21 -0.75
CA LEU A 254 -8.74 -14.73 0.55
C LEU A 254 -9.60 -13.46 0.44
N ASP A 255 -10.03 -13.08 -0.75
CA ASP A 255 -10.76 -11.84 -1.04
C ASP A 255 -10.05 -10.58 -0.50
N LYS A 256 -8.72 -10.52 -0.69
CA LYS A 256 -7.87 -9.38 -0.32
C LYS A 256 -7.27 -8.75 -1.57
N TYR A 257 -7.17 -7.43 -1.55
CA TYR A 257 -6.44 -6.70 -2.59
C TYR A 257 -4.93 -6.68 -2.30
N VAL A 258 -4.13 -6.46 -3.33
CA VAL A 258 -2.68 -6.34 -3.20
C VAL A 258 -2.17 -4.97 -3.65
N ILE A 259 -1.26 -4.39 -2.86
CA ILE A 259 -0.49 -3.20 -3.22
C ILE A 259 0.97 -3.62 -3.45
N ALA A 260 1.46 -3.50 -4.68
CA ALA A 260 2.89 -3.61 -4.98
C ALA A 260 3.60 -2.29 -4.63
N SER A 261 4.52 -2.32 -3.67
CA SER A 261 5.25 -1.13 -3.19
C SER A 261 6.62 -1.00 -3.86
N GLY A 262 7.09 0.24 -4.00
CA GLY A 262 8.43 0.57 -4.48
C GLY A 262 8.65 0.32 -5.98
N ILE A 263 7.63 0.43 -6.82
CA ILE A 263 7.81 0.37 -8.28
C ILE A 263 8.56 1.61 -8.77
N GLU A 264 9.66 1.41 -9.47
CA GLU A 264 10.51 2.46 -10.04
C GLU A 264 10.61 2.36 -11.56
N ARG A 265 10.37 1.18 -12.14
CA ARG A 265 10.55 0.92 -13.56
C ARG A 265 9.27 0.44 -14.25
N SER A 266 9.20 0.63 -15.57
CA SER A 266 8.03 0.24 -16.37
C SER A 266 7.85 -1.27 -16.53
N ASP A 267 8.93 -2.03 -16.47
CA ASP A 267 8.89 -3.50 -16.47
C ASP A 267 8.32 -4.05 -15.17
N GLU A 268 8.64 -3.45 -14.03
CA GLU A 268 8.02 -3.76 -12.72
C GLU A 268 6.50 -3.48 -12.73
N ASP A 269 6.05 -2.33 -13.26
CA ASP A 269 4.61 -2.01 -13.48
C ASP A 269 3.94 -3.08 -14.35
N SER A 270 4.57 -3.42 -15.48
CA SER A 270 4.04 -4.38 -16.43
C SER A 270 3.93 -5.78 -15.82
N TYR A 271 4.93 -6.19 -15.04
CA TYR A 271 4.96 -7.47 -14.35
C TYR A 271 3.90 -7.56 -13.25
N ALA A 272 3.80 -6.54 -12.38
CA ALA A 272 2.78 -6.48 -11.33
C ALA A 272 1.37 -6.54 -11.93
N LYS A 273 1.13 -5.81 -13.02
CA LYS A 273 -0.14 -5.84 -13.75
C LYS A 273 -0.43 -7.21 -14.37
N ALA A 274 0.56 -7.86 -14.99
CA ALA A 274 0.39 -9.16 -15.64
C ALA A 274 0.04 -10.27 -14.64
N ILE A 275 0.52 -10.18 -13.41
CA ILE A 275 0.21 -11.12 -12.31
C ILE A 275 -1.17 -10.86 -11.71
N GLY A 276 -1.81 -9.74 -12.06
CA GLY A 276 -3.13 -9.39 -11.55
C GLY A 276 -3.09 -8.75 -10.18
N CYS A 277 -2.01 -8.02 -9.87
CA CYS A 277 -1.95 -7.12 -8.72
C CYS A 277 -2.95 -5.96 -8.91
N ASP A 278 -3.64 -5.56 -7.84
CA ASP A 278 -4.73 -4.60 -7.90
C ASP A 278 -4.24 -3.14 -7.89
N TYR A 279 -3.24 -2.87 -7.04
CA TYR A 279 -2.72 -1.55 -6.78
C TYR A 279 -1.20 -1.51 -6.84
N ALA A 280 -0.66 -0.33 -7.12
CA ALA A 280 0.77 -0.10 -7.12
C ALA A 280 1.16 1.27 -6.59
N GLN A 281 2.36 1.33 -6.04
CA GLN A 281 2.97 2.52 -5.47
C GLN A 281 4.47 2.53 -5.77
N GLY A 282 5.03 3.72 -5.98
CA GLY A 282 6.48 3.92 -6.10
C GLY A 282 6.84 5.16 -6.91
N PHE A 283 8.14 5.43 -7.05
CA PHE A 283 8.63 6.62 -7.77
C PHE A 283 8.31 6.59 -9.26
N PHE A 284 8.02 5.43 -9.84
CA PHE A 284 7.49 5.32 -11.20
C PHE A 284 6.19 6.13 -11.40
N TYR A 285 5.35 6.22 -10.37
CA TYR A 285 4.06 6.90 -10.43
C TYR A 285 4.09 8.32 -9.86
N GLY A 286 5.05 8.62 -8.99
CA GLY A 286 5.24 9.95 -8.43
C GLY A 286 6.08 9.96 -7.16
N GLU A 287 6.82 11.05 -7.01
CA GLU A 287 7.50 11.36 -5.76
C GLU A 287 6.50 11.76 -4.65
N PRO A 288 6.88 11.68 -3.37
CA PRO A 288 6.09 12.20 -2.28
C PRO A 288 5.78 13.71 -2.44
N MET A 289 4.51 14.05 -2.43
CA MET A 289 4.01 15.41 -2.68
C MET A 289 3.52 16.10 -1.41
N THR A 290 3.54 17.43 -1.43
CA THR A 290 2.92 18.28 -0.40
C THR A 290 1.39 18.34 -0.55
N GLU A 291 0.69 18.72 0.52
CA GLU A 291 -0.77 18.92 0.51
C GLU A 291 -1.28 19.79 -0.66
N LYS A 292 -0.49 20.82 -1.04
CA LYS A 292 -0.83 21.76 -2.11
C LYS A 292 -0.72 21.12 -3.49
N GLU A 293 0.30 20.31 -3.71
CA GLU A 293 0.52 19.59 -4.96
C GLU A 293 -0.57 18.54 -5.16
N VAL A 294 -0.92 17.78 -4.11
CA VAL A 294 -2.03 16.81 -4.18
C VAL A 294 -3.35 17.52 -4.45
N LEU A 295 -3.62 18.66 -3.82
CA LEU A 295 -4.83 19.42 -4.11
C LEU A 295 -4.89 19.86 -5.57
N THR A 296 -3.76 20.27 -6.15
CA THR A 296 -3.66 20.66 -7.56
C THR A 296 -3.94 19.47 -8.49
N LEU A 297 -3.38 18.30 -8.17
CA LEU A 297 -3.64 17.03 -8.86
C LEU A 297 -5.12 16.65 -8.80
N VAL A 298 -5.71 16.67 -7.61
CA VAL A 298 -7.13 16.37 -7.40
C VAL A 298 -8.04 17.33 -8.19
N GLN A 299 -7.70 18.62 -8.20
CA GLN A 299 -8.45 19.62 -8.97
C GLN A 299 -8.35 19.40 -10.48
N SER A 300 -7.18 19.01 -11.01
CA SER A 300 -7.03 18.73 -12.44
C SER A 300 -7.87 17.51 -12.84
N MET A 301 -7.89 16.46 -12.02
CA MET A 301 -8.73 15.28 -12.21
C MET A 301 -10.22 15.63 -12.24
N SER A 302 -10.70 16.43 -11.27
CA SER A 302 -12.12 16.83 -11.21
C SER A 302 -12.58 17.63 -12.45
N LYS A 303 -11.69 18.43 -13.05
CA LYS A 303 -11.98 19.19 -14.27
C LYS A 303 -12.07 18.30 -15.50
N SER A 304 -11.22 17.27 -15.58
CA SER A 304 -11.26 16.29 -16.68
C SER A 304 -12.57 15.51 -16.64
N VAL A 305 -12.96 14.97 -15.48
CA VAL A 305 -14.23 14.24 -15.31
C VAL A 305 -15.43 15.08 -15.74
N ARG A 306 -15.54 16.33 -15.27
CA ARG A 306 -16.64 17.23 -15.65
C ARG A 306 -16.68 17.58 -17.14
N ARG A 307 -15.54 17.61 -17.83
CA ARG A 307 -15.48 17.86 -19.27
C ARG A 307 -16.00 16.66 -20.04
N ASP A 308 -15.63 15.46 -19.60
CA ASP A 308 -16.05 14.22 -20.24
C ASP A 308 -17.55 13.95 -20.01
N ASP A 309 -18.07 14.18 -18.80
CA ASP A 309 -19.52 14.09 -18.52
C ASP A 309 -20.33 15.03 -19.43
N LYS A 310 -19.87 16.27 -19.62
CA LYS A 310 -20.51 17.22 -20.55
C LYS A 310 -20.43 16.76 -22.00
N ARG A 311 -19.35 16.08 -22.39
CA ARG A 311 -19.18 15.54 -23.75
C ARG A 311 -20.10 14.34 -23.98
N VAL A 312 -20.24 13.46 -22.99
CA VAL A 312 -21.17 12.31 -23.02
C VAL A 312 -22.61 12.80 -23.03
N ALA A 313 -22.97 13.77 -22.19
CA ALA A 313 -24.31 14.36 -22.15
C ALA A 313 -24.68 15.02 -23.50
N ARG A 314 -23.78 15.82 -24.09
CA ARG A 314 -23.98 16.39 -25.43
C ARG A 314 -24.11 15.34 -26.53
N ARG A 315 -23.42 14.19 -26.40
CA ARG A 315 -23.53 13.11 -27.38
C ARG A 315 -24.87 12.38 -27.27
N ARG A 316 -25.38 12.19 -26.05
CA ARG A 316 -26.73 11.65 -25.79
C ARG A 316 -27.84 12.60 -26.25
N GLU A 317 -27.66 13.91 -26.11
CA GLU A 317 -28.59 14.92 -26.64
C GLU A 317 -28.55 15.04 -28.18
N ALA A 318 -27.45 14.63 -28.80
CA ALA A 318 -27.25 14.68 -30.26
C ALA A 318 -27.57 13.37 -30.98
N GLU A 319 -27.86 12.28 -30.25
CA GLU A 319 -28.41 11.06 -30.84
C GLU A 319 -29.89 11.30 -31.19
N PRO A 320 -30.29 11.14 -32.47
CA PRO A 320 -31.69 11.26 -32.83
C PRO A 320 -32.47 10.15 -32.11
N VAL A 321 -33.47 10.55 -31.33
CA VAL A 321 -34.46 9.61 -30.81
C VAL A 321 -35.19 9.04 -32.02
N ASP A 322 -34.93 7.78 -32.36
CA ASP A 322 -35.77 7.03 -33.29
C ASP A 322 -37.15 6.94 -32.66
N ILE A 323 -38.06 7.80 -33.13
CA ILE A 323 -39.49 7.67 -32.86
C ILE A 323 -39.92 6.46 -33.70
N PRO A 324 -40.31 5.33 -33.10
CA PRO A 324 -40.77 4.20 -33.89
C PRO A 324 -41.96 4.65 -34.74
N GLU A 325 -41.83 4.45 -36.04
CA GLU A 325 -42.89 4.73 -37.02
C GLU A 325 -44.19 4.06 -36.56
N ALA A 326 -45.26 4.86 -36.47
CA ALA A 326 -46.57 4.36 -36.08
C ALA A 326 -46.99 3.24 -37.05
N PRO A 327 -47.43 2.06 -36.55
CA PRO A 327 -47.83 0.99 -37.44
C PRO A 327 -49.05 1.43 -38.28
N PRO A 328 -49.19 0.95 -39.52
CA PRO A 328 -50.33 1.29 -40.35
C PRO A 328 -51.63 0.84 -39.68
N ALA A 329 -52.66 1.68 -39.79
CA ALA A 329 -53.95 1.50 -39.15
C ALA A 329 -54.53 0.09 -39.43
N ALA A 330 -54.54 -0.74 -38.40
CA ALA A 330 -55.26 -2.00 -38.42
C ALA A 330 -56.77 -1.71 -38.34
N VAL A 331 -57.50 -2.29 -39.29
CA VAL A 331 -58.96 -2.29 -39.37
C VAL A 331 -59.54 -2.82 -38.06
N VAL A 332 -60.45 -2.04 -37.48
CA VAL A 332 -61.25 -2.42 -36.31
C VAL A 332 -62.14 -3.61 -36.69
N ILE A 333 -61.92 -4.75 -36.05
CA ILE A 333 -62.96 -5.77 -35.89
C ILE A 333 -63.12 -5.95 -34.38
N ALA A 334 -64.29 -5.56 -33.89
CA ALA A 334 -64.70 -5.68 -32.51
C ALA A 334 -65.00 -7.15 -32.20
N GLU A 335 -64.39 -7.69 -31.16
CA GLU A 335 -64.91 -8.86 -30.45
C GLU A 335 -64.26 -8.97 -29.05
N GLU A 336 -64.93 -9.69 -28.18
CA GLU A 336 -65.18 -9.38 -26.77
C GLU A 336 -64.02 -9.64 -25.79
N ARG A 337 -64.03 -8.89 -24.68
CA ARG A 337 -63.23 -9.20 -23.47
C ARG A 337 -63.74 -10.49 -22.82
N PRO A 338 -62.85 -11.31 -22.23
CA PRO A 338 -62.82 -11.29 -20.77
C PRO A 338 -61.45 -11.51 -20.10
N ARG A 339 -61.29 -10.77 -18.99
CA ARG A 339 -60.72 -11.07 -17.65
C ARG A 339 -59.24 -11.47 -17.45
N LEU A 340 -58.68 -10.76 -16.47
CA LEU A 340 -57.40 -10.93 -15.77
C LEU A 340 -57.07 -12.37 -15.35
N LEU A 341 -55.78 -12.69 -15.41
CA LEU A 341 -55.07 -13.51 -14.42
C LEU A 341 -53.58 -13.11 -14.36
N SER A 342 -53.00 -13.39 -13.19
CA SER A 342 -51.81 -12.84 -12.54
C SER A 342 -50.48 -13.59 -12.81
N TYR A 343 -49.41 -13.14 -12.13
CA TYR A 343 -48.06 -13.75 -11.92
C TYR A 343 -46.99 -13.45 -13.00
N THR A 344 -45.67 -13.32 -12.79
CA THR A 344 -44.70 -13.01 -11.69
C THR A 344 -43.31 -12.93 -12.36
N ASN A 345 -42.35 -12.23 -11.71
CA ASN A 345 -40.87 -12.36 -11.79
C ASN A 345 -40.11 -11.97 -13.07
N GLY A 346 -38.90 -11.42 -12.85
CA GLY A 346 -37.78 -11.59 -13.78
C GLY A 346 -36.82 -10.41 -13.86
N GLU A 347 -35.60 -10.63 -13.40
CA GLU A 347 -34.44 -9.74 -13.36
C GLU A 347 -33.97 -9.25 -14.75
N ASN A 348 -33.24 -8.13 -14.78
CA ASN A 348 -31.93 -7.99 -15.46
C ASN A 348 -31.46 -6.52 -15.46
N HIS A 349 -30.48 -6.20 -14.61
CA HIS A 349 -29.62 -5.03 -14.80
C HIS A 349 -28.35 -5.48 -15.54
N ALA A 350 -28.14 -4.94 -16.74
CA ALA A 350 -26.89 -5.07 -17.48
C ALA A 350 -25.78 -4.22 -16.81
N PRO A 351 -24.51 -4.64 -16.82
CA PRO A 351 -23.42 -3.82 -16.33
C PRO A 351 -23.13 -2.70 -17.35
N GLY A 352 -23.37 -1.46 -16.94
CA GLY A 352 -23.00 -0.27 -17.72
C GLY A 352 -21.49 -0.08 -17.71
N GLU A 353 -20.92 0.13 -18.90
CA GLU A 353 -19.52 0.52 -19.11
C GLU A 353 -19.21 1.81 -18.32
N GLN A 354 -18.29 1.70 -17.35
CA GLN A 354 -17.72 2.88 -16.70
C GLN A 354 -16.52 3.39 -17.53
N PRO A 355 -16.39 4.71 -17.73
CA PRO A 355 -15.29 5.28 -18.50
C PRO A 355 -13.93 5.11 -17.79
N VAL A 356 -12.93 4.66 -18.54
CA VAL A 356 -11.53 4.51 -18.11
C VAL A 356 -10.81 5.86 -18.25
N TYR A 357 -10.25 6.39 -17.16
CA TYR A 357 -9.58 7.70 -17.13
C TYR A 357 -8.05 7.56 -17.17
N LEU A 358 -7.44 7.96 -18.29
CA LEU A 358 -5.99 8.04 -18.47
C LEU A 358 -5.44 9.36 -17.91
N LEU A 359 -4.49 9.28 -16.97
CA LEU A 359 -3.52 10.36 -16.71
C LEU A 359 -2.66 10.54 -17.97
N LYS A 360 -2.95 11.58 -18.76
CA LYS A 360 -2.27 11.83 -20.06
C LYS A 360 -1.01 12.67 -19.99
N ASP A 361 -0.61 13.17 -18.83
CA ASP A 361 0.59 13.98 -18.69
C ASP A 361 1.59 13.29 -17.74
N ARG A 362 2.73 12.86 -18.29
CA ARG A 362 3.90 12.52 -17.49
C ARG A 362 4.25 13.74 -16.64
N MET A 363 4.41 13.55 -15.33
CA MET A 363 4.97 14.59 -14.45
C MET A 363 6.32 15.05 -15.02
N PRO A 364 6.62 16.36 -15.05
CA PRO A 364 7.89 16.84 -15.58
C PRO A 364 9.03 16.39 -14.67
N LEU A 365 9.82 15.42 -15.16
CA LEU A 365 11.12 15.05 -14.60
C LEU A 365 12.01 16.30 -14.60
N ARG A 366 12.54 16.68 -13.44
CA ARG A 366 13.70 17.59 -13.39
C ARG A 366 14.89 16.84 -13.97
N GLN A 367 15.35 17.26 -15.14
CA GLN A 367 16.61 16.78 -15.73
C GLN A 367 17.77 17.07 -14.78
N GLN A 368 18.46 16.02 -14.34
CA GLN A 368 19.86 16.09 -13.96
C GLN A 368 20.65 15.20 -14.91
N ASP A 369 21.85 15.69 -15.24
CA ASP A 369 22.68 15.34 -16.37
C ASP A 369 22.95 13.84 -16.56
N ALA A 370 22.66 13.33 -17.77
CA ALA A 370 23.32 12.14 -18.30
C ALA A 370 23.50 12.29 -19.81
N ARG A 371 24.77 12.19 -20.23
CA ARG A 371 25.26 12.38 -21.59
C ARG A 371 24.69 11.32 -22.55
N SER A 372 24.15 11.81 -23.67
CA SER A 372 24.24 11.25 -25.03
C SER A 372 24.23 9.72 -25.19
N THR A 373 23.11 9.17 -25.65
CA THR A 373 23.09 8.21 -26.77
C THR A 373 21.71 8.25 -27.43
N GLU A 374 21.63 8.78 -28.66
CA GLU A 374 20.50 8.59 -29.57
C GLU A 374 20.50 7.14 -30.06
N PHE A 375 19.34 6.50 -30.27
CA PHE A 375 19.03 5.69 -31.46
C PHE A 375 17.55 5.22 -31.48
N TYR A 376 16.87 5.61 -32.57
CA TYR A 376 15.80 5.02 -33.37
C TYR A 376 14.56 4.33 -32.77
N ALA A 377 13.42 4.82 -33.27
CA ALA A 377 12.12 4.16 -33.29
C ALA A 377 12.12 2.91 -34.18
N GLY A 378 11.61 1.79 -33.65
CA GLY A 378 11.35 0.56 -34.39
C GLY A 378 10.09 -0.09 -33.88
N GLN A 379 9.16 -0.37 -34.80
CA GLN A 379 7.97 -1.21 -34.60
C GLN A 379 8.40 -2.59 -34.08
N ILE A 380 7.66 -3.15 -33.13
CA ILE A 380 7.84 -4.55 -32.71
C ILE A 380 6.69 -5.37 -33.26
N ASP A 381 7.03 -6.22 -34.23
CA ASP A 381 6.26 -7.35 -34.73
C ASP A 381 6.16 -8.46 -33.66
N ILE A 382 5.01 -9.13 -33.64
CA ILE A 382 4.71 -10.33 -32.85
C ILE A 382 5.24 -11.56 -33.61
N PRO A 383 6.10 -12.42 -33.02
CA PRO A 383 6.36 -13.74 -33.58
C PRO A 383 5.35 -14.79 -33.06
N PRO A 384 4.82 -15.67 -33.91
CA PRO A 384 4.03 -16.82 -33.52
C PRO A 384 4.92 -18.04 -33.20
N ASP A 385 4.31 -19.02 -32.54
CA ASP A 385 4.73 -20.42 -32.36
C ASP A 385 5.53 -20.77 -31.09
N MET A 386 4.84 -21.50 -30.20
CA MET A 386 5.33 -22.72 -29.55
C MET A 386 4.09 -23.56 -29.25
N SER A 387 3.60 -24.19 -30.32
CA SER A 387 2.75 -25.38 -30.26
C SER A 387 3.57 -26.50 -29.63
N ASP A 388 3.14 -27.00 -28.48
CA ASP A 388 3.34 -28.38 -27.97
C ASP A 388 3.32 -28.36 -26.45
N PHE A 389 2.16 -28.63 -25.83
CA PHE A 389 2.04 -29.43 -24.60
C PHE A 389 0.58 -29.86 -24.45
N GLU A 390 0.35 -31.16 -24.60
CA GLU A 390 -0.93 -31.83 -24.44
C GLU A 390 -1.49 -31.70 -23.02
N LEU A 391 -2.81 -31.51 -22.93
CA LEU A 391 -3.59 -31.75 -21.72
C LEU A 391 -3.41 -33.22 -21.29
N VAL A 392 -2.78 -33.45 -20.14
CA VAL A 392 -2.98 -34.68 -19.38
C VAL A 392 -3.98 -34.38 -18.26
N ALA A 393 -5.21 -34.81 -18.48
CA ALA A 393 -6.21 -34.93 -17.43
C ALA A 393 -5.76 -36.02 -16.45
N GLY A 394 -5.46 -35.63 -15.21
CA GLY A 394 -5.19 -36.54 -14.11
C GLY A 394 -6.17 -36.27 -12.97
N THR A 395 -7.15 -37.15 -12.81
CA THR A 395 -7.97 -37.27 -11.61
C THR A 395 -7.10 -37.68 -10.43
N LEU A 396 -7.00 -36.85 -9.39
CA LEU A 396 -6.45 -37.26 -8.11
C LEU A 396 -7.59 -37.71 -7.19
N ASP A 397 -7.51 -39.01 -6.93
CA ASP A 397 -8.36 -39.84 -6.11
C ASP A 397 -8.28 -39.42 -4.63
N THR A 398 -9.44 -39.40 -3.99
CA THR A 398 -9.61 -39.15 -2.55
C THR A 398 -9.15 -40.36 -1.76
N GLY A 399 -8.05 -40.24 -1.02
CA GLY A 399 -7.54 -41.34 -0.19
C GLY A 399 -6.74 -40.87 1.02
N LEU A 400 -7.44 -40.55 2.11
CA LEU A 400 -6.87 -40.51 3.46
C LEU A 400 -6.53 -41.94 3.93
N PRO A 401 -5.40 -42.13 4.64
CA PRO A 401 -5.28 -43.16 5.68
C PRO A 401 -5.04 -42.55 7.07
N PRO A 402 -5.33 -43.29 8.16
CA PRO A 402 -5.55 -42.74 9.49
C PRO A 402 -4.26 -42.52 10.30
N LEU A 403 -4.39 -41.65 11.31
CA LEU A 403 -3.46 -41.42 12.40
C LEU A 403 -3.38 -42.64 13.33
N GLU A 404 -2.18 -43.17 13.60
CA GLU A 404 -1.83 -43.81 14.87
C GLU A 404 -0.37 -43.49 15.25
N GLY A 405 -0.16 -43.33 16.56
CA GLY A 405 0.97 -42.62 17.15
C GLY A 405 2.25 -43.42 17.38
N GLY A 406 3.30 -42.66 17.71
CA GLY A 406 4.58 -43.17 18.17
C GLY A 406 5.61 -42.04 18.21
N VAL A 407 5.98 -41.61 19.41
CA VAL A 407 7.16 -40.76 19.66
C VAL A 407 8.41 -41.63 19.42
N PRO A 408 9.46 -41.12 18.74
CA PRO A 408 10.74 -41.07 19.44
C PRO A 408 11.61 -39.84 19.12
N GLU A 409 12.20 -39.34 20.21
CA GLU A 409 13.59 -38.90 20.40
C GLU A 409 14.29 -37.90 19.47
N VAL A 410 14.78 -36.86 20.16
CA VAL A 410 15.83 -35.92 19.83
C VAL A 410 17.09 -36.61 19.29
N SER A 411 17.55 -36.20 18.11
CA SER A 411 18.96 -36.40 17.72
C SER A 411 19.54 -35.15 17.05
N THR A 412 20.58 -34.65 17.69
CA THR A 412 21.55 -33.64 17.28
C THR A 412 22.11 -33.91 15.88
N ILE A 413 22.03 -32.91 14.99
CA ILE A 413 22.74 -32.91 13.69
C ILE A 413 24.04 -32.08 13.84
N PRO A 414 25.22 -32.63 13.51
CA PRO A 414 26.50 -31.93 13.64
C PRO A 414 26.83 -31.04 12.43
N PHE A 415 27.55 -29.95 12.73
CA PHE A 415 28.19 -29.05 11.77
C PHE A 415 29.16 -29.79 10.84
N VAL A 416 29.00 -29.62 9.52
CA VAL A 416 30.00 -30.02 8.51
C VAL A 416 30.59 -28.80 7.84
N LYS A 417 31.87 -28.56 8.15
CA LYS A 417 32.76 -27.58 7.52
C LYS A 417 33.13 -28.09 6.12
N ARG A 418 33.01 -27.28 5.07
CA ARG A 418 33.65 -27.54 3.76
C ARG A 418 34.76 -26.52 3.47
N PRO A 419 35.84 -26.95 2.80
CA PRO A 419 37.12 -26.25 2.80
C PRO A 419 37.27 -25.23 1.66
N SER A 420 38.19 -24.30 1.89
CA SER A 420 38.76 -23.36 0.92
C SER A 420 39.39 -24.07 -0.28
N ARG A 421 39.20 -23.51 -1.48
CA ARG A 421 40.09 -23.73 -2.63
C ARG A 421 40.63 -22.40 -3.13
N ALA A 422 41.90 -22.49 -3.49
CA ALA A 422 42.85 -21.46 -3.90
C ALA A 422 42.50 -20.79 -5.23
#